data_AF-W7I606-F1
#
_entry.id   AF-W7I606-F1
#
_cell.length_a   1.000
_cell.length_b   1.000
_cell.length_c   1.000
_cell.angle_alpha   90.00
_cell.angle_beta   90.00
_cell.angle_gamma   90.00
#
_symmetry.space_group_name_H-M   'P 1'
#
loop_
_entity.id
_entity.type
_entity.pdbx_description
1 polymer ?
#
loop_
_entity_poly.entity_id
_entity_poly.type
_entity_poly.pdbx_seq_one_letter_code
_entity_poly.pdbx_strand_id
1 'polypeptide(L)'
;MSDEFPLLEGLGLYASDIIGDGECLFRSFSDQLYGNQAKAHEIRQRTTSYMREHADFFKLFLSVPPTRRKKSANAATPSQDAVDRAFTDHVNRMERSGVYGDNLEIVAFARCYAVNVKIYQREFAYQISCDDGDGQSTGTTTTTPQLLHIAYHSWEHYSSVRNSDGPHTGLPNVSPKALTEAAKKQQKDALERTVEILPWMEKVVAASLPNAISVERVREMLVKCKGDVNMAVSRLLDAEEEEEEKEEEEKKEREEEEREKEAGEPSEAVAEVARKGKSKDKADRKAGRAAAKPIGDGKVGPEQAKPRARPKKETARERKDRMQREKMERKKAKAGPTAGGGGTAVDHSTDALAEDIKTLHV
;
A
#
# COMPACT_ATOMS: atom_id res chain seq x y z
N MET A 1 16.44 -13.42 8.33
CA MET A 1 15.44 -13.45 9.41
C MET A 1 15.07 -12.05 9.91
N SER A 2 15.73 -10.98 9.45
CA SER A 2 15.52 -9.58 9.88
C SER A 2 14.21 -8.93 9.38
N ASP A 3 13.67 -9.40 8.26
CA ASP A 3 12.59 -8.68 7.55
C ASP A 3 11.19 -8.86 8.18
N GLU A 4 11.01 -9.77 9.15
CA GLU A 4 9.68 -10.04 9.74
C GLU A 4 9.24 -8.96 10.74
N PHE A 5 10.18 -8.37 11.49
CA PHE A 5 9.89 -7.35 12.50
C PHE A 5 10.68 -6.05 12.25
N PRO A 6 10.27 -5.22 11.27
CA PRO A 6 10.94 -3.94 11.01
C PRO A 6 10.96 -3.01 12.23
N LEU A 7 9.96 -3.11 13.11
CA LEU A 7 9.89 -2.35 14.36
C LEU A 7 11.03 -2.72 15.33
N LEU A 8 11.40 -4.00 15.43
CA LEU A 8 12.48 -4.44 16.32
C LEU A 8 13.83 -3.88 15.86
N GLU A 9 14.09 -3.94 14.55
CA GLU A 9 15.32 -3.41 13.97
C GLU A 9 15.50 -1.92 14.26
N GLY A 10 14.42 -1.13 14.07
CA GLY A 10 14.42 0.30 14.40
C GLY A 10 14.66 0.62 15.88
N LEU A 11 14.32 -0.31 16.78
CA LEU A 11 14.56 -0.20 18.22
C LEU A 11 15.92 -0.78 18.66
N GLY A 12 16.72 -1.31 17.73
CA GLY A 12 17.98 -2.00 18.05
C GLY A 12 17.76 -3.32 18.81
N LEU A 13 16.67 -4.00 18.50
CA LEU A 13 16.26 -5.28 19.10
C LEU A 13 16.18 -6.37 18.02
N TYR A 14 16.17 -7.62 18.45
CA TYR A 14 15.89 -8.76 17.58
C TYR A 14 15.07 -9.85 18.31
N ALA A 15 14.32 -10.63 17.55
CA ALA A 15 13.66 -11.83 18.04
C ALA A 15 14.69 -12.98 18.10
N SER A 16 14.88 -13.54 19.30
CA SER A 16 15.80 -14.65 19.54
C SER A 16 15.14 -16.00 19.25
N ASP A 17 15.95 -16.97 18.84
CA ASP A 17 15.47 -18.30 18.48
C ASP A 17 14.94 -19.07 19.71
N ILE A 18 13.66 -19.43 19.66
CA ILE A 18 13.00 -20.26 20.66
C ILE A 18 12.69 -21.64 20.06
N ILE A 19 12.79 -22.68 20.88
CA ILE A 19 12.48 -24.05 20.46
C ILE A 19 10.97 -24.15 20.11
N GLY A 20 10.67 -24.65 18.91
CA GLY A 20 9.32 -24.83 18.39
C GLY A 20 8.68 -26.17 18.79
N ASP A 21 8.52 -26.43 20.09
CA ASP A 21 7.93 -27.67 20.64
C ASP A 21 6.51 -27.48 21.19
N GLY A 22 5.85 -26.37 20.83
CA GLY A 22 4.55 -25.98 21.40
C GLY A 22 4.64 -25.34 22.79
N GLU A 23 5.85 -25.18 23.35
CA GLU A 23 6.07 -24.43 24.60
C GLU A 23 6.65 -23.03 24.38
N CYS A 24 6.74 -22.59 23.12
CA CYS A 24 7.43 -21.36 22.73
C CYS A 24 7.05 -20.13 23.57
N LEU A 25 5.76 -19.94 23.90
CA LEU A 25 5.32 -18.86 24.78
C LEU A 25 6.05 -18.90 26.14
N PHE A 26 5.95 -20.01 26.85
CA PHE A 26 6.55 -20.17 28.17
C PHE A 26 8.09 -20.21 28.11
N ARG A 27 8.66 -20.71 27.01
CA ARG A 27 10.11 -20.65 26.76
C ARG A 27 10.59 -19.21 26.57
N SER A 28 9.83 -18.39 25.85
CA SER A 28 10.13 -16.96 25.69
C SER A 28 10.06 -16.22 27.03
N PHE A 29 9.07 -16.53 27.88
CA PHE A 29 9.01 -15.99 29.24
C PHE A 29 10.17 -16.45 30.12
N SER A 30 10.56 -17.73 30.01
CA SER A 30 11.72 -18.25 30.72
C SER A 30 13.00 -17.52 30.32
N ASP A 31 13.20 -17.25 29.03
CA ASP A 31 14.36 -16.49 28.57
C ASP A 31 14.32 -15.04 29.07
N GLN A 32 13.15 -14.39 29.07
CA GLN A 32 13.00 -13.03 29.58
C GLN A 32 13.23 -12.91 31.10
N LEU A 33 12.76 -13.88 31.90
CA LEU A 33 12.89 -13.86 33.35
C LEU A 33 14.24 -14.38 33.85
N TYR A 34 14.78 -15.42 33.20
CA TYR A 34 15.91 -16.21 33.71
C TYR A 34 17.10 -16.28 32.75
N GLY A 35 16.98 -15.71 31.54
CA GLY A 35 18.03 -15.69 30.54
C GLY A 35 18.29 -17.02 29.84
N ASN A 36 17.37 -17.98 29.99
CA ASN A 36 17.42 -19.29 29.35
C ASN A 36 16.02 -19.91 29.25
N GLN A 37 15.83 -20.92 28.41
CA GLN A 37 14.53 -21.53 28.12
C GLN A 37 14.13 -22.69 29.08
N ALA A 38 14.90 -22.96 30.16
CA ALA A 38 14.78 -24.20 30.93
C ALA A 38 13.58 -24.25 31.88
N LYS A 39 12.98 -23.10 32.24
CA LYS A 39 11.89 -23.02 33.21
C LYS A 39 10.50 -22.94 32.59
N ALA A 40 10.37 -23.19 31.28
CA ALA A 40 9.09 -23.10 30.57
C ALA A 40 7.97 -23.93 31.23
N HIS A 41 8.27 -25.16 31.65
CA HIS A 41 7.31 -26.03 32.31
C HIS A 41 6.88 -25.50 33.70
N GLU A 42 7.82 -25.00 34.51
CA GLU A 42 7.52 -24.39 35.81
C GLU A 42 6.62 -23.16 35.64
N ILE A 43 6.93 -22.32 34.65
CA ILE A 43 6.13 -21.13 34.33
C ILE A 43 4.72 -21.55 33.90
N ARG A 44 4.60 -22.52 32.99
CA ARG A 44 3.31 -23.05 32.53
C ARG A 44 2.45 -23.49 33.70
N GLN A 45 2.99 -24.33 34.59
CA GLN A 45 2.26 -24.83 35.76
C GLN A 45 1.79 -23.67 36.64
N ARG A 46 2.69 -22.76 36.98
CA ARG A 46 2.36 -21.61 37.84
C ARG A 46 1.30 -20.71 37.21
N THR A 47 1.41 -20.41 35.91
CA THR A 47 0.41 -19.62 35.18
C THR A 47 -0.96 -20.32 35.19
N THR A 48 -1.01 -21.63 34.90
CA THR A 48 -2.28 -22.37 34.92
C THR A 48 -2.89 -22.48 36.32
N SER A 49 -2.08 -22.63 37.37
CA SER A 49 -2.57 -22.58 38.76
C SER A 49 -3.17 -21.23 39.10
N TYR A 50 -2.50 -20.14 38.72
CA TYR A 50 -3.04 -18.78 38.88
C TYR A 50 -4.39 -18.61 38.17
N MET A 51 -4.52 -19.15 36.95
CA MET A 51 -5.81 -19.13 36.25
C MET A 51 -6.90 -19.84 37.05
N ARG A 52 -6.61 -21.01 37.66
CA ARG A 52 -7.58 -21.74 38.49
C ARG A 52 -8.00 -20.95 39.72
N GLU A 53 -7.05 -20.30 40.38
CA GLU A 53 -7.29 -19.49 41.58
C GLU A 53 -8.15 -18.26 41.28
N HIS A 54 -8.01 -17.70 40.08
CA HIS A 54 -8.75 -16.53 39.61
C HIS A 54 -9.73 -16.85 38.49
N ALA A 55 -10.34 -18.04 38.56
CA ALA A 55 -11.16 -18.58 37.48
C ALA A 55 -12.31 -17.64 37.06
N ASP A 56 -12.92 -16.95 38.00
CA ASP A 56 -14.07 -16.07 37.73
C ASP A 56 -13.71 -14.91 36.78
N PHE A 57 -12.48 -14.40 36.84
CA PHE A 57 -11.98 -13.41 35.89
C PHE A 57 -11.75 -14.05 34.51
N PHE A 58 -11.00 -15.15 34.44
CA PHE A 58 -10.59 -15.75 33.17
C PHE A 58 -11.74 -16.40 32.39
N LYS A 59 -12.79 -16.87 33.08
CA LYS A 59 -14.00 -17.42 32.46
C LYS A 59 -14.68 -16.43 31.51
N LEU A 60 -14.59 -15.13 31.77
CA LEU A 60 -15.23 -14.08 30.97
C LEU A 60 -14.66 -13.98 29.55
N PHE A 61 -13.40 -14.40 29.37
CA PHE A 61 -12.67 -14.31 28.11
C PHE A 61 -12.70 -15.60 27.29
N LEU A 62 -13.28 -16.67 27.82
CA LEU A 62 -13.37 -17.95 27.12
C LEU A 62 -14.58 -18.00 26.19
N SER A 63 -14.33 -18.38 24.93
CA SER A 63 -15.39 -18.71 23.99
C SER A 63 -16.00 -20.07 24.33
N VAL A 64 -17.30 -20.09 24.59
CA VAL A 64 -18.05 -21.34 24.78
C VAL A 64 -18.80 -21.64 23.48
N PRO A 65 -18.46 -22.74 22.77
CA PRO A 65 -19.18 -23.11 21.56
C PRO A 65 -20.67 -23.31 21.86
N PRO A 66 -21.58 -22.84 20.99
CA PRO A 66 -22.99 -23.08 21.18
C PRO A 66 -23.26 -24.58 21.12
N THR A 67 -24.00 -25.09 22.11
CA THR A 67 -24.42 -26.50 22.08
C THR A 67 -25.25 -26.73 20.81
N ARG A 68 -24.96 -27.81 20.06
CA ARG A 68 -25.43 -28.14 18.70
C ARG A 68 -26.97 -28.26 18.50
N ARG A 69 -27.82 -27.72 19.38
CA ARG A 69 -29.24 -28.08 19.46
C ARG A 69 -30.28 -26.97 19.38
N LYS A 70 -29.96 -25.70 19.09
CA LYS A 70 -31.03 -24.72 18.77
C LYS A 70 -30.67 -23.81 17.58
N LYS A 71 -31.26 -24.10 16.41
CA LYS A 71 -31.39 -23.18 15.26
C LYS A 71 -32.46 -22.11 15.58
N SER A 72 -32.26 -21.33 16.63
CA SER A 72 -33.09 -20.15 16.91
C SER A 72 -32.20 -18.92 16.81
N ALA A 73 -32.67 -17.89 16.12
CA ALA A 73 -31.92 -16.68 15.76
C ALA A 73 -31.47 -15.81 16.95
N ASN A 74 -31.78 -16.23 18.18
CA ASN A 74 -31.24 -15.65 19.41
C ASN A 74 -30.26 -16.64 20.03
N ALA A 75 -28.96 -16.46 19.77
CA ALA A 75 -27.90 -17.19 20.44
C ALA A 75 -28.03 -16.94 21.95
N ALA A 76 -28.62 -17.90 22.67
CA ALA A 76 -28.77 -17.81 24.12
C ALA A 76 -27.37 -17.79 24.75
N THR A 77 -27.14 -16.84 25.67
CA THR A 77 -25.93 -16.77 26.50
C THR A 77 -25.63 -18.17 27.06
N PRO A 78 -24.38 -18.66 26.95
CA PRO A 78 -24.02 -19.98 27.46
C PRO A 78 -24.34 -20.07 28.96
N SER A 79 -24.82 -21.23 29.40
CA SER A 79 -25.10 -21.44 30.83
C SER A 79 -23.79 -21.40 31.63
N GLN A 80 -23.86 -20.95 32.88
CA GLN A 80 -22.68 -20.87 33.76
C GLN A 80 -21.93 -22.21 33.83
N ASP A 81 -22.65 -23.33 34.00
CA ASP A 81 -22.04 -24.67 34.01
C ASP A 81 -21.29 -25.01 32.71
N ALA A 82 -21.71 -24.47 31.56
CA ALA A 82 -21.03 -24.70 30.29
C ALA A 82 -19.72 -23.91 30.21
N VAL A 83 -19.73 -22.68 30.74
CA VAL A 83 -18.53 -21.84 30.90
C VAL A 83 -17.55 -22.50 31.87
N ASP A 84 -18.01 -22.98 33.03
CA ASP A 84 -17.15 -23.61 34.03
C ASP A 84 -16.50 -24.90 33.50
N ARG A 85 -17.24 -25.72 32.74
CA ARG A 85 -16.68 -26.90 32.07
C ARG A 85 -15.65 -26.52 31.00
N ALA A 86 -15.99 -25.56 30.14
CA ALA A 86 -15.07 -25.09 29.10
C ALA A 86 -13.77 -24.52 29.70
N PHE A 87 -13.87 -23.79 30.81
CA PHE A 87 -12.73 -23.28 31.56
C PHE A 87 -11.87 -24.40 32.15
N THR A 88 -12.50 -25.36 32.82
CA THR A 88 -11.78 -26.51 33.40
C THR A 88 -11.06 -27.30 32.31
N ASP A 89 -11.72 -27.56 31.19
CA ASP A 89 -11.13 -28.25 30.04
C ASP A 89 -9.99 -27.44 29.41
N HIS A 90 -10.13 -26.12 29.34
CA HIS A 90 -9.08 -25.22 28.85
C HIS A 90 -7.82 -25.30 29.70
N VAL A 91 -7.95 -25.08 31.01
CA VAL A 91 -6.79 -25.08 31.91
C VAL A 91 -6.13 -26.46 31.99
N ASN A 92 -6.92 -27.54 32.04
CA ASN A 92 -6.38 -28.91 32.05
C ASN A 92 -5.65 -29.28 30.76
N ARG A 93 -6.03 -28.68 29.63
CA ARG A 93 -5.30 -28.82 28.37
C ARG A 93 -4.04 -27.97 28.40
N MET A 94 -4.14 -26.72 28.83
CA MET A 94 -3.03 -25.76 28.88
C MET A 94 -1.89 -26.21 29.80
N GLU A 95 -2.19 -26.96 30.85
CA GLU A 95 -1.20 -27.54 31.75
C GLU A 95 -0.33 -28.62 31.08
N ARG A 96 -0.80 -29.24 29.98
CA ARG A 96 -0.03 -30.25 29.24
C ARG A 96 1.08 -29.60 28.42
N SER A 97 2.23 -30.27 28.39
CA SER A 97 3.34 -29.89 27.49
C SER A 97 2.91 -29.94 26.02
N GLY A 98 3.48 -29.05 25.21
CA GLY A 98 3.21 -28.94 23.77
C GLY A 98 1.89 -28.26 23.38
N VAL A 99 1.13 -27.74 24.35
CA VAL A 99 -0.06 -26.93 24.07
C VAL A 99 0.31 -25.45 23.95
N TYR A 100 -0.06 -24.87 22.81
CA TYR A 100 0.19 -23.47 22.46
C TYR A 100 -0.62 -22.55 23.39
N GLY A 101 0.05 -21.58 23.99
CA GLY A 101 -0.59 -20.52 24.77
C GLY A 101 -0.88 -19.30 23.91
N ASP A 102 -1.83 -18.48 24.35
CA ASP A 102 -2.25 -17.26 23.66
C ASP A 102 -2.39 -16.12 24.70
N ASN A 103 -2.97 -14.98 24.28
CA ASN A 103 -3.18 -13.78 25.08
C ASN A 103 -3.77 -14.05 26.47
N LEU A 104 -4.67 -15.03 26.62
CA LEU A 104 -5.23 -15.39 27.92
C LEU A 104 -4.15 -15.84 28.90
N GLU A 105 -3.23 -16.68 28.46
CA GLU A 105 -2.08 -17.13 29.26
C GLU A 105 -1.07 -16.01 29.48
N ILE A 106 -0.92 -15.07 28.54
CA ILE A 106 -0.07 -13.88 28.70
C ILE A 106 -0.60 -12.98 29.81
N VAL A 107 -1.93 -12.72 29.84
CA VAL A 107 -2.58 -11.96 30.91
C VAL A 107 -2.42 -12.66 32.25
N ALA A 108 -2.66 -13.97 32.30
CA ALA A 108 -2.47 -14.76 33.51
C ALA A 108 -1.03 -14.73 34.02
N PHE A 109 -0.06 -14.85 33.10
CA PHE A 109 1.36 -14.79 33.43
C PHE A 109 1.76 -13.40 33.95
N ALA A 110 1.35 -12.32 33.26
CA ALA A 110 1.65 -10.95 33.64
C ALA A 110 1.20 -10.66 35.09
N ARG A 111 -0.04 -11.04 35.41
CA ARG A 111 -0.62 -10.90 36.76
C ARG A 111 0.08 -11.81 37.79
N CYS A 112 0.32 -13.09 37.45
CA CYS A 112 0.94 -14.06 38.35
C CYS A 112 2.38 -13.71 38.75
N TYR A 113 3.14 -13.10 37.84
CA TYR A 113 4.53 -12.71 38.06
C TYR A 113 4.70 -11.23 38.41
N ALA A 114 3.62 -10.44 38.44
CA ALA A 114 3.65 -8.99 38.62
C ALA A 114 4.62 -8.29 37.64
N VAL A 115 4.53 -8.68 36.37
CA VAL A 115 5.36 -8.14 35.27
C VAL A 115 4.48 -7.64 34.13
N ASN A 116 4.96 -6.61 33.43
CA ASN A 116 4.34 -6.16 32.19
C ASN A 116 4.96 -6.92 31.01
N VAL A 117 4.17 -7.19 29.98
CA VAL A 117 4.62 -7.90 28.78
C VAL A 117 4.34 -7.05 27.55
N LYS A 118 5.39 -6.67 26.82
CA LYS A 118 5.30 -6.00 25.52
C LYS A 118 5.43 -7.04 24.41
N ILE A 119 4.38 -7.14 23.60
CA ILE A 119 4.27 -8.07 22.48
C ILE A 119 4.50 -7.29 21.19
N TYR A 120 5.53 -7.66 20.46
CA TYR A 120 5.85 -7.12 19.14
C TYR A 120 5.26 -8.04 18.08
N GLN A 121 4.34 -7.50 17.29
CA GLN A 121 3.95 -8.09 16.03
C GLN A 121 4.69 -7.36 14.91
N ARG A 122 4.54 -7.86 13.69
CA ARG A 122 5.17 -7.27 12.51
C ARG A 122 4.83 -5.79 12.32
N GLU A 123 3.57 -5.43 12.51
CA GLU A 123 3.04 -4.08 12.21
C GLU A 123 3.00 -3.15 13.42
N PHE A 124 2.72 -3.71 14.59
CA PHE A 124 2.47 -2.95 15.80
C PHE A 124 3.01 -3.70 17.01
N ALA A 125 3.13 -2.99 18.12
CA ALA A 125 3.39 -3.60 19.43
C ALA A 125 2.35 -3.09 20.42
N TYR A 126 1.93 -3.97 21.32
CA TYR A 126 1.04 -3.64 22.43
C TYR A 126 1.60 -4.19 23.73
N GLN A 127 1.09 -3.68 24.85
CA GLN A 127 1.53 -4.10 26.17
C GLN A 127 0.34 -4.64 26.97
N ILE A 128 0.56 -5.76 27.64
CA ILE A 128 -0.33 -6.31 28.66
C ILE A 128 0.29 -5.97 30.01
N SER A 129 -0.47 -5.25 30.83
CA SER A 129 -0.05 -4.86 32.18
C SER A 129 -0.45 -5.92 33.21
N CYS A 130 0.31 -6.01 34.31
CA CYS A 130 -0.04 -6.90 35.42
C CYS A 130 -1.16 -6.37 36.32
N ASP A 131 -1.53 -5.10 36.18
CA ASP A 131 -2.50 -4.41 37.01
C ASP A 131 -3.85 -4.26 36.29
N ASP A 132 -4.95 -4.25 37.04
CA ASP A 132 -6.33 -4.12 36.54
C ASP A 132 -6.67 -2.66 36.13
N GLY A 133 -5.72 -1.73 36.31
CA GLY A 133 -5.87 -0.32 35.94
C GLY A 133 -6.82 0.45 36.86
N ASP A 134 -7.22 -0.14 38.00
CA ASP A 134 -8.09 0.46 39.00
C ASP A 134 -7.38 1.50 39.87
N GLY A 135 -6.09 1.78 39.63
CA GLY A 135 -5.32 2.83 40.32
C GLY A 135 -5.19 2.59 41.82
N GLN A 136 -5.73 1.46 42.32
CA GLN A 136 -5.60 1.00 43.68
C GLN A 136 -4.28 0.24 43.77
N SER A 137 -3.19 0.99 43.60
CA SER A 137 -1.85 0.54 43.98
C SER A 137 -1.92 0.16 45.46
N THR A 138 -2.23 -1.10 45.74
CA THR A 138 -2.30 -1.64 47.09
C THR A 138 -0.86 -1.60 47.58
N GLY A 139 -0.63 -0.59 48.44
CA GLY A 139 0.70 -0.08 48.71
C GLY A 139 1.68 -1.18 49.07
N THR A 140 2.84 -1.14 48.41
CA THR A 140 4.20 -1.27 48.99
C THR A 140 5.20 -1.61 47.88
N THR A 141 5.42 -0.71 46.92
CA THR A 141 6.75 -0.45 46.32
C THR A 141 6.62 0.64 45.26
N THR A 142 7.49 1.64 45.33
CA THR A 142 7.65 2.75 44.37
C THR A 142 8.31 2.30 43.06
N THR A 143 8.15 1.03 42.69
CA THR A 143 8.93 0.38 41.64
C THR A 143 8.00 0.01 40.50
N THR A 144 8.22 0.60 39.33
CA THR A 144 7.56 0.19 38.09
C THR A 144 7.75 -1.31 37.86
N PRO A 145 6.69 -2.10 37.58
CA PRO A 145 6.81 -3.53 37.29
C PRO A 145 7.83 -3.78 36.17
N GLN A 146 8.57 -4.88 36.27
CA GLN A 146 9.51 -5.28 35.23
C GLN A 146 8.78 -5.45 33.89
N LEU A 147 9.35 -4.93 32.81
CA LEU A 147 8.82 -5.08 31.45
C LEU A 147 9.57 -6.19 30.71
N LEU A 148 8.85 -7.20 30.24
CA LEU A 148 9.34 -8.27 29.40
C LEU A 148 8.97 -8.04 27.95
N HIS A 149 9.81 -8.46 27.02
CA HIS A 149 9.63 -8.24 25.59
C HIS A 149 9.58 -9.58 24.85
N ILE A 150 8.47 -9.83 24.14
CA ILE A 150 8.28 -11.01 23.30
C ILE A 150 7.82 -10.61 21.91
N ALA A 151 8.13 -11.42 20.90
CA ALA A 151 7.68 -11.22 19.52
C ALA A 151 6.73 -12.35 19.14
N TYR A 152 5.64 -12.01 18.46
CA TYR A 152 4.66 -12.97 17.94
C TYR A 152 4.74 -13.04 16.42
N HIS A 153 5.04 -14.23 15.93
CA HIS A 153 5.20 -14.52 14.51
C HIS A 153 3.88 -14.93 13.84
N SER A 154 3.80 -14.80 12.52
CA SER A 154 2.59 -15.18 11.73
C SER A 154 2.29 -16.68 11.74
N TRP A 155 3.27 -17.51 12.06
CA TRP A 155 3.18 -18.97 12.10
C TRP A 155 2.92 -19.52 13.51
N GLU A 156 2.22 -18.75 14.34
CA GLU A 156 1.79 -19.11 15.71
C GLU A 156 2.97 -19.47 16.63
N HIS A 157 3.98 -18.61 16.65
CA HIS A 157 5.18 -18.79 17.47
C HIS A 157 5.54 -17.54 18.24
N TYR A 158 6.08 -17.75 19.44
CA TYR A 158 6.60 -16.68 20.28
C TYR A 158 8.10 -16.80 20.42
N SER A 159 8.76 -15.66 20.23
CA SER A 159 10.20 -15.48 20.44
C SER A 159 10.47 -14.51 21.58
N SER A 160 11.55 -14.73 22.32
CA SER A 160 12.05 -13.74 23.29
C SER A 160 12.75 -12.60 22.54
N VAL A 161 12.55 -11.35 22.94
CA VAL A 161 13.19 -10.18 22.30
C VAL A 161 14.42 -9.76 23.09
N ARG A 162 15.55 -9.53 22.40
CA ARG A 162 16.84 -9.17 23.01
C ARG A 162 17.46 -7.96 22.31
N ASN A 163 18.41 -7.30 22.97
CA ASN A 163 19.17 -6.20 22.40
C ASN A 163 20.11 -6.69 21.29
N SER A 164 20.13 -6.03 20.15
CA SER A 164 21.05 -6.35 19.04
C SER A 164 22.52 -6.15 19.40
N ASP A 165 22.82 -5.26 20.35
CA ASP A 165 24.18 -5.01 20.83
C ASP A 165 24.61 -5.97 21.97
N GLY A 166 23.71 -6.88 22.38
CA GLY A 166 23.91 -7.81 23.49
C GLY A 166 23.39 -7.28 24.85
N PRO A 167 23.40 -8.12 25.89
CA PRO A 167 23.93 -9.48 25.92
C PRO A 167 23.02 -10.53 25.24
N HIS A 168 23.61 -11.37 24.38
CA HIS A 168 22.91 -12.45 23.67
C HIS A 168 22.70 -13.72 24.51
N THR A 169 23.33 -13.79 25.67
CA THR A 169 23.23 -14.91 26.63
C THR A 169 23.01 -14.38 28.03
N GLY A 170 22.32 -15.14 28.89
CA GLY A 170 21.97 -14.68 30.25
C GLY A 170 20.79 -13.72 30.22
N LEU A 171 20.66 -12.85 31.23
CA LEU A 171 19.49 -11.96 31.34
C LEU A 171 19.42 -10.97 30.16
N PRO A 172 18.28 -10.86 29.45
CA PRO A 172 18.16 -10.03 28.25
C PRO A 172 18.39 -8.53 28.46
N ASN A 173 18.01 -8.00 29.64
CA ASN A 173 18.16 -6.57 30.01
C ASN A 173 17.79 -5.61 28.86
N VAL A 174 16.60 -5.81 28.31
CA VAL A 174 16.15 -5.13 27.08
C VAL A 174 16.08 -3.62 27.30
N SER A 175 16.73 -2.87 26.42
CA SER A 175 16.76 -1.41 26.43
C SER A 175 16.48 -0.88 25.02
N PRO A 176 15.20 -0.69 24.65
CA PRO A 176 14.84 -0.21 23.31
C PRO A 176 15.45 1.16 23.03
N LYS A 177 16.06 1.32 21.84
CA LYS A 177 16.55 2.63 21.38
C LYS A 177 15.39 3.53 20.99
N ALA A 178 15.57 4.85 21.11
CA ALA A 178 14.57 5.82 20.66
C ALA A 178 14.39 5.70 19.14
N LEU A 179 13.14 5.57 18.70
CA LEU A 179 12.81 5.38 17.28
C LEU A 179 12.97 6.71 16.54
N THR A 180 14.04 6.85 15.76
CA THR A 180 14.30 8.03 14.93
C THR A 180 13.28 8.14 13.79
N GLU A 181 13.06 9.35 13.28
CA GLU A 181 12.18 9.55 12.10
C GLU A 181 12.65 8.76 10.86
N ALA A 182 13.96 8.58 10.71
CA ALA A 182 14.53 7.74 9.67
C ALA A 182 14.15 6.26 9.87
N ALA A 183 14.22 5.75 11.10
CA ALA A 183 13.83 4.39 11.43
C ALA A 183 12.31 4.17 11.27
N LYS A 184 11.47 5.16 11.64
CA LYS A 184 10.02 5.13 11.37
C LYS A 184 9.72 5.03 9.88
N LYS A 185 10.43 5.81 9.06
CA LYS A 185 10.29 5.75 7.60
C LYS A 185 10.72 4.39 7.05
N GLN A 186 11.86 3.86 7.50
CA GLN A 186 12.33 2.52 7.11
C GLN A 186 11.35 1.42 7.52
N GLN A 187 10.78 1.50 8.73
CA GLN A 187 9.75 0.57 9.20
C GLN A 187 8.53 0.61 8.27
N LYS A 188 8.04 1.81 7.93
CA LYS A 188 6.91 1.98 7.02
C LYS A 188 7.23 1.43 5.63
N ASP A 189 8.38 1.78 5.06
CA ASP A 189 8.82 1.31 3.75
C ASP A 189 8.99 -0.23 3.73
N ALA A 190 9.52 -0.83 4.80
CA ALA A 190 9.68 -2.28 4.94
C ALA A 190 8.34 -3.00 5.06
N LEU A 191 7.40 -2.44 5.83
CA LEU A 191 6.05 -2.97 5.95
C LEU A 191 5.30 -2.91 4.60
N GLU A 192 5.41 -1.78 3.90
CA GLU A 192 4.81 -1.57 2.59
C GLU A 192 5.41 -2.47 1.50
N ARG A 193 6.71 -2.78 1.57
CA ARG A 193 7.38 -3.69 0.63
C ARG A 193 6.87 -5.12 0.74
N THR A 194 6.40 -5.50 1.92
CA THR A 194 6.09 -6.88 2.27
C THR A 194 4.59 -7.16 2.35
N VAL A 195 3.73 -6.20 1.96
CA VAL A 195 2.27 -6.37 1.94
C VAL A 195 1.90 -7.57 1.06
N GLU A 196 1.37 -8.62 1.70
CA GLU A 196 0.86 -9.79 1.01
C GLU A 196 -0.50 -9.47 0.39
N ILE A 197 -0.61 -9.66 -0.93
CA ILE A 197 -1.89 -9.51 -1.63
C ILE A 197 -2.75 -10.74 -1.35
N LEU A 198 -3.81 -10.55 -0.57
CA LEU A 198 -4.71 -11.63 -0.20
C LEU A 198 -5.79 -11.85 -1.28
N PRO A 199 -6.28 -13.10 -1.46
CA PRO A 199 -7.28 -13.41 -2.49
C PRO A 199 -8.59 -12.61 -2.40
N TRP A 200 -8.96 -12.15 -1.20
CA TRP A 200 -10.15 -11.31 -1.03
C TRP A 200 -9.95 -9.90 -1.61
N MET A 201 -8.73 -9.35 -1.57
CA MET A 201 -8.42 -8.04 -2.14
C MET A 201 -8.62 -8.06 -3.65
N GLU A 202 -8.12 -9.09 -4.32
CA GLU A 202 -8.32 -9.30 -5.77
C GLU A 202 -9.81 -9.38 -6.13
N LYS A 203 -10.59 -10.13 -5.35
CA LYS A 203 -12.04 -10.27 -5.56
C LYS A 203 -12.78 -8.94 -5.37
N VAL A 204 -12.43 -8.16 -4.35
CA VAL A 204 -13.08 -6.87 -4.08
C VAL A 204 -12.77 -5.85 -5.18
N VAL A 205 -11.51 -5.78 -5.62
CA VAL A 205 -11.13 -4.92 -6.74
C VAL A 205 -11.87 -5.33 -8.01
N ALA A 206 -11.84 -6.61 -8.38
CA ALA A 206 -12.51 -7.12 -9.57
C ALA A 206 -14.03 -6.89 -9.57
N ALA A 207 -14.67 -6.98 -8.40
CA ALA A 207 -16.12 -6.74 -8.27
C ALA A 207 -16.50 -5.25 -8.30
N SER A 208 -15.55 -4.34 -8.02
CA SER A 208 -15.78 -2.90 -7.97
C SER A 208 -15.56 -2.22 -9.32
N LEU A 209 -15.06 -2.95 -10.31
CA LEU A 209 -14.78 -2.45 -11.65
C LEU A 209 -15.98 -2.73 -12.59
N PRO A 210 -16.36 -1.78 -13.46
CA PRO A 210 -17.47 -1.95 -14.40
C PRO A 210 -17.18 -3.05 -15.43
N ASN A 211 -15.91 -3.18 -15.80
CA ASN A 211 -15.44 -4.09 -16.83
C ASN A 211 -14.69 -5.28 -16.23
N ALA A 212 -14.74 -6.41 -16.93
CA ALA A 212 -14.04 -7.61 -16.52
C ALA A 212 -12.52 -7.48 -16.77
N ILE A 213 -11.79 -6.96 -15.78
CA ILE A 213 -10.33 -6.86 -15.82
C ILE A 213 -9.70 -8.22 -15.45
N SER A 214 -8.57 -8.57 -16.09
CA SER A 214 -7.83 -9.79 -15.76
C SER A 214 -7.28 -9.77 -14.33
N VAL A 215 -7.24 -10.96 -13.69
CA VAL A 215 -6.75 -11.11 -12.32
C VAL A 215 -5.28 -10.69 -12.21
N GLU A 216 -4.50 -10.90 -13.27
CA GLU A 216 -3.09 -10.49 -13.36
C GLU A 216 -2.94 -8.96 -13.30
N ARG A 217 -3.80 -8.23 -14.03
CA ARG A 217 -3.76 -6.75 -14.03
C ARG A 217 -4.21 -6.18 -12.69
N VAL A 218 -5.24 -6.77 -12.09
CA VAL A 218 -5.69 -6.43 -10.73
C VAL A 218 -4.58 -6.66 -9.71
N ARG A 219 -3.91 -7.81 -9.77
CA ARG A 219 -2.77 -8.13 -8.89
C ARG A 219 -1.62 -7.16 -9.07
N GLU A 220 -1.22 -6.86 -10.31
CA GLU A 220 -0.18 -5.86 -10.56
C GLU A 220 -0.52 -4.48 -10.00
N MET A 221 -1.77 -4.05 -10.15
CA MET A 221 -2.22 -2.77 -9.60
C MET A 221 -2.27 -2.77 -8.09
N LEU A 222 -2.74 -3.85 -7.47
CA LEU A 222 -2.69 -4.02 -6.02
C LEU A 222 -1.25 -4.00 -5.50
N VAL A 223 -0.30 -4.62 -6.20
CA VAL A 223 1.13 -4.55 -5.85
C VAL A 223 1.65 -3.11 -5.98
N LYS A 224 1.34 -2.41 -7.09
CA LYS A 224 1.72 -1.00 -7.30
C LYS A 224 1.08 -0.05 -6.27
N CYS A 225 -0.10 -0.42 -5.78
CA CYS A 225 -0.85 0.30 -4.77
C CYS A 225 -0.58 -0.18 -3.34
N LYS A 226 0.41 -1.07 -3.14
CA LYS A 226 0.82 -1.58 -1.81
C LYS A 226 -0.34 -2.20 -1.02
N GLY A 227 -1.25 -2.91 -1.71
CA GLY A 227 -2.43 -3.55 -1.12
C GLY A 227 -3.61 -2.63 -0.82
N ASP A 228 -3.52 -1.34 -1.15
CA ASP A 228 -4.65 -0.41 -1.04
C ASP A 228 -5.67 -0.67 -2.16
N VAL A 229 -6.78 -1.31 -1.77
CA VAL A 229 -7.89 -1.67 -2.67
C VAL A 229 -8.53 -0.44 -3.30
N ASN A 230 -8.75 0.63 -2.53
CA ASN A 230 -9.43 1.83 -3.05
C ASN A 230 -8.53 2.54 -4.07
N MET A 231 -7.26 2.71 -3.75
CA MET A 231 -6.30 3.31 -4.67
C MET A 231 -6.10 2.45 -5.92
N ALA A 232 -6.14 1.12 -5.80
CA ALA A 232 -6.07 0.21 -6.94
C ALA A 232 -7.29 0.33 -7.86
N VAL A 233 -8.50 0.40 -7.30
CA VAL A 233 -9.74 0.59 -8.08
C VAL A 233 -9.72 1.95 -8.78
N SER A 234 -9.44 3.05 -8.07
CA SER A 234 -9.39 4.39 -8.69
C SER A 234 -8.42 4.45 -9.86
N ARG A 235 -7.19 3.93 -9.69
CA ARG A 235 -6.20 3.94 -10.77
C ARG A 235 -6.55 3.02 -11.95
N LEU A 236 -7.34 1.98 -11.73
CA LEU A 236 -7.82 1.12 -12.82
C LEU A 236 -8.92 1.81 -13.62
N LEU A 237 -9.84 2.51 -12.95
CA LEU A 237 -10.86 3.33 -13.61
C LEU A 237 -10.23 4.47 -14.44
N ASP A 238 -9.28 5.20 -13.85
CA ASP A 238 -8.57 6.28 -14.55
C ASP A 238 -7.84 5.75 -15.81
N ALA A 239 -7.29 4.54 -15.74
CA ALA A 239 -6.58 3.93 -16.87
C ALA A 239 -7.53 3.47 -17.98
N GLU A 240 -8.73 2.98 -17.65
CA GLU A 240 -9.76 2.65 -18.65
C GLU A 240 -10.25 3.91 -19.38
N GLU A 241 -10.51 5.00 -18.67
CA GLU A 241 -10.89 6.28 -19.28
C GLU A 241 -9.82 6.80 -20.26
N GLU A 242 -8.54 6.71 -19.87
CA GLU A 242 -7.42 7.10 -20.75
C GLU A 242 -7.25 6.19 -21.97
N GLU A 243 -7.67 4.92 -21.92
CA GLU A 243 -7.63 3.99 -23.05
C GLU A 243 -8.81 4.27 -24.00
N GLU A 244 -10.02 4.50 -23.47
CA GLU A 244 -11.20 4.88 -24.25
C GLU A 244 -10.99 6.21 -25.01
N GLU A 245 -10.40 7.22 -24.35
CA GLU A 245 -10.07 8.51 -25.00
C GLU A 245 -9.10 8.32 -26.17
N LYS A 246 -8.11 7.43 -26.04
CA LYS A 246 -7.13 7.14 -27.11
C LYS A 246 -7.76 6.39 -28.27
N GLU A 247 -8.60 5.40 -28.00
CA GLU A 247 -9.32 4.67 -29.05
C GLU A 247 -10.27 5.59 -29.83
N GLU A 248 -10.94 6.52 -29.14
CA GLU A 248 -11.75 7.55 -29.80
C GLU A 248 -10.92 8.49 -30.67
N GLU A 249 -9.75 8.94 -30.20
CA GLU A 249 -8.85 9.77 -31.00
C GLU A 249 -8.34 9.02 -32.23
N GLU A 250 -7.92 7.76 -32.10
CA GLU A 250 -7.45 6.94 -33.23
C GLU A 250 -8.57 6.68 -34.24
N LYS A 251 -9.80 6.47 -33.78
CA LYS A 251 -10.96 6.29 -34.67
C LYS A 251 -11.28 7.57 -35.45
N LYS A 252 -11.22 8.74 -34.79
CA LYS A 252 -11.39 10.04 -35.44
C LYS A 252 -10.31 10.30 -36.48
N GLU A 253 -9.05 9.98 -36.18
CA GLU A 253 -7.93 10.10 -37.13
C GLU A 253 -8.12 9.17 -38.36
N ARG A 254 -8.57 7.92 -38.17
CA ARG A 254 -8.87 6.99 -39.29
C ARG A 254 -10.04 7.46 -40.15
N GLU A 255 -11.12 7.95 -39.56
CA GLU A 255 -12.29 8.47 -40.29
C GLU A 255 -11.95 9.75 -41.09
N GLU A 256 -11.06 10.59 -40.58
CA GLU A 256 -10.56 11.77 -41.29
C GLU A 256 -9.68 11.37 -42.49
N GLU A 257 -8.79 10.38 -42.33
CA GLU A 257 -7.98 9.84 -43.43
C GLU A 257 -8.82 9.17 -44.53
N GLU A 258 -9.91 8.48 -44.19
CA GLU A 258 -10.82 7.87 -45.18
C GLU A 258 -11.61 8.93 -45.95
N ARG A 259 -12.10 9.98 -45.29
CA ARG A 259 -12.78 11.11 -45.96
C ARG A 259 -11.87 11.88 -46.91
N GLU A 260 -10.59 12.01 -46.59
CA GLU A 260 -9.62 12.63 -47.49
C GLU A 260 -9.31 11.75 -48.72
N LYS A 261 -9.40 10.42 -48.60
CA LYS A 261 -9.23 9.47 -49.71
C LYS A 261 -10.45 9.45 -50.65
N GLU A 262 -11.68 9.53 -50.12
CA GLU A 262 -12.90 9.61 -50.96
C GLU A 262 -13.04 10.94 -51.72
N ALA A 263 -12.49 12.04 -51.19
CA ALA A 263 -12.49 13.34 -51.87
C ALA A 263 -11.45 13.44 -53.03
N GLY A 264 -10.67 12.40 -53.26
CA GLY A 264 -9.54 12.37 -54.21
C GLY A 264 -9.77 11.62 -55.53
N GLU A 265 -10.91 10.97 -55.76
CA GLU A 265 -11.17 10.26 -57.04
C GLU A 265 -11.83 11.16 -58.10
N PRO A 266 -11.20 11.43 -59.26
CA PRO A 266 -11.89 12.01 -60.40
C PRO A 266 -12.61 10.92 -61.20
N SER A 267 -13.92 11.08 -61.41
CA SER A 267 -14.71 10.21 -62.28
C SER A 267 -14.38 10.44 -63.76
N GLU A 268 -13.63 9.54 -64.41
CA GLU A 268 -13.58 9.40 -65.86
C GLU A 268 -14.39 8.19 -66.31
N ALA A 269 -15.62 8.40 -66.78
CA ALA A 269 -16.32 7.47 -67.68
C ALA A 269 -17.62 8.07 -68.22
N VAL A 270 -17.57 8.89 -69.29
CA VAL A 270 -18.56 8.83 -70.39
C VAL A 270 -17.93 9.37 -71.68
N ALA A 271 -17.40 8.48 -72.52
CA ALA A 271 -17.11 8.80 -73.92
C ALA A 271 -17.14 7.54 -74.80
N GLU A 272 -18.33 7.08 -75.16
CA GLU A 272 -18.52 6.36 -76.42
C GLU A 272 -19.95 6.54 -76.92
N VAL A 273 -20.13 7.08 -78.14
CA VAL A 273 -21.09 6.65 -79.18
C VAL A 273 -21.07 7.64 -80.37
N ALA A 274 -20.78 7.06 -81.54
CA ALA A 274 -21.24 7.37 -82.90
C ALA A 274 -20.96 8.74 -83.59
N ARG A 275 -20.07 8.60 -84.59
CA ARG A 275 -19.96 9.29 -85.89
C ARG A 275 -21.29 9.78 -86.51
N LYS A 276 -21.32 11.02 -87.05
CA LYS A 276 -21.51 11.33 -88.49
C LYS A 276 -21.47 12.84 -88.80
N GLY A 277 -20.74 13.24 -89.84
CA GLY A 277 -21.10 14.38 -90.71
C GLY A 277 -20.06 15.48 -90.93
N LYS A 278 -19.36 15.42 -92.09
CA LYS A 278 -18.97 16.50 -93.05
C LYS A 278 -18.55 17.87 -92.48
N SER A 279 -17.49 18.55 -92.93
CA SER A 279 -16.68 18.49 -94.16
C SER A 279 -15.70 19.68 -94.15
N LYS A 280 -14.53 19.53 -94.80
CA LYS A 280 -13.74 20.57 -95.52
C LYS A 280 -13.24 21.76 -94.68
N ASP A 281 -12.11 22.40 -94.91
CA ASP A 281 -11.09 22.32 -95.96
C ASP A 281 -9.79 22.93 -95.38
N LYS A 282 -8.71 22.68 -96.12
CA LYS A 282 -7.31 23.08 -95.91
C LYS A 282 -7.08 24.59 -95.71
N ALA A 283 -6.04 24.93 -94.93
CA ALA A 283 -4.91 25.80 -95.34
C ALA A 283 -3.93 25.91 -94.15
N ASP A 284 -2.69 25.41 -94.21
CA ASP A 284 -1.49 25.87 -94.94
C ASP A 284 -0.54 26.70 -94.05
N ARG A 285 0.71 26.22 -93.99
CA ARG A 285 2.01 26.91 -93.77
C ARG A 285 2.29 27.55 -92.40
N LYS A 286 3.36 27.23 -91.66
CA LYS A 286 4.80 26.92 -91.90
C LYS A 286 5.70 28.11 -91.57
N ALA A 287 6.81 27.77 -90.89
CA ALA A 287 8.01 28.54 -90.55
C ALA A 287 7.85 29.48 -89.33
N GLY A 288 8.61 29.38 -88.24
CA GLY A 288 9.94 28.80 -88.05
C GLY A 288 10.99 29.89 -88.15
N ARG A 289 11.68 30.24 -87.05
CA ARG A 289 13.02 30.82 -87.13
C ARG A 289 13.78 30.75 -85.81
N ALA A 290 15.08 30.60 -85.97
CA ALA A 290 16.09 30.30 -84.99
C ALA A 290 16.83 31.53 -84.44
N ALA A 291 17.50 31.27 -83.32
CA ALA A 291 18.88 31.62 -82.96
C ALA A 291 19.31 33.05 -82.57
N ALA A 292 20.13 33.02 -81.50
CA ALA A 292 21.36 33.78 -81.23
C ALA A 292 21.32 35.05 -80.34
N LYS A 293 22.30 35.05 -79.41
CA LYS A 293 22.70 36.00 -78.33
C LYS A 293 23.37 37.29 -78.89
N PRO A 294 24.11 38.15 -78.12
CA PRO A 294 24.02 38.72 -76.74
C PRO A 294 24.22 40.29 -76.73
N ILE A 295 24.47 40.88 -75.54
CA ILE A 295 25.30 42.08 -75.19
C ILE A 295 24.55 43.24 -74.49
N GLY A 296 25.11 43.76 -73.38
CA GLY A 296 25.10 45.21 -73.08
C GLY A 296 24.69 45.65 -71.65
N ASP A 297 25.62 46.33 -70.95
CA ASP A 297 25.57 46.91 -69.60
C ASP A 297 24.54 48.04 -69.33
N GLY A 298 24.21 48.24 -68.04
CA GLY A 298 24.16 49.58 -67.43
C GLY A 298 22.84 50.16 -66.87
N LYS A 299 22.83 50.37 -65.54
CA LYS A 299 22.14 51.41 -64.70
C LYS A 299 20.64 51.30 -64.28
N VAL A 300 20.48 51.04 -62.97
CA VAL A 300 19.67 51.67 -61.88
C VAL A 300 18.24 52.22 -62.12
N GLY A 301 17.26 51.50 -61.54
CA GLY A 301 16.11 51.98 -60.73
C GLY A 301 14.76 52.27 -61.44
N PRO A 302 13.58 52.14 -60.77
CA PRO A 302 13.25 51.50 -59.50
C PRO A 302 12.19 50.36 -59.60
N GLU A 303 12.23 49.56 -58.54
CA GLU A 303 11.30 48.56 -58.00
C GLU A 303 9.83 48.57 -58.48
N GLN A 304 9.40 47.47 -59.12
CA GLN A 304 8.00 47.07 -59.23
C GLN A 304 7.77 45.74 -58.50
N ALA A 305 6.77 45.75 -57.61
CA ALA A 305 6.41 44.68 -56.70
C ALA A 305 5.95 43.39 -57.42
N LYS A 306 6.49 42.25 -57.00
CA LYS A 306 5.99 40.90 -57.35
C LYS A 306 4.74 40.58 -56.51
N PRO A 307 3.80 39.76 -57.03
CA PRO A 307 2.57 39.41 -56.30
C PRO A 307 2.89 38.59 -55.04
N ARG A 308 2.26 38.96 -53.92
CA ARG A 308 2.35 38.26 -52.63
C ARG A 308 1.85 36.81 -52.75
N ALA A 309 2.66 35.85 -52.33
CA ALA A 309 2.24 34.47 -52.11
C ALA A 309 1.21 34.42 -50.96
N ARG A 310 0.14 33.62 -51.14
CA ARG A 310 -0.85 33.35 -50.09
C ARG A 310 -0.18 32.55 -48.94
N PRO A 311 -0.53 32.80 -47.66
CA PRO A 311 0.03 32.03 -46.56
C PRO A 311 -0.40 30.56 -46.66
N LYS A 312 0.55 29.63 -46.45
CA LYS A 312 0.27 28.20 -46.37
C LYS A 312 -0.68 27.95 -45.19
N LYS A 313 -1.73 27.16 -45.41
CA LYS A 313 -2.58 26.66 -44.33
C LYS A 313 -1.74 25.78 -43.41
N GLU A 314 -1.83 26.04 -42.12
CA GLU A 314 -1.22 25.28 -41.05
C GLU A 314 -1.70 23.83 -41.08
N THR A 315 -0.79 22.87 -40.94
CA THR A 315 -1.11 21.44 -40.93
C THR A 315 -1.69 21.02 -39.57
N ALA A 316 -2.48 19.94 -39.53
CA ALA A 316 -3.09 19.43 -38.29
C ALA A 316 -2.04 19.14 -37.20
N ARG A 317 -0.86 18.67 -37.60
CA ARG A 317 0.28 18.40 -36.70
C ARG A 317 0.84 19.68 -36.06
N GLU A 318 0.99 20.75 -36.83
CA GLU A 318 1.44 22.05 -36.32
C GLU A 318 0.41 22.64 -35.34
N ARG A 319 -0.88 22.42 -35.59
CA ARG A 319 -1.97 22.85 -34.70
C ARG A 319 -1.98 22.08 -33.37
N LYS A 320 -1.69 20.77 -33.38
CA LYS A 320 -1.60 19.91 -32.18
C LYS A 320 -0.40 20.32 -31.30
N ASP A 321 0.77 20.53 -31.93
CA ASP A 321 1.98 20.99 -31.23
C ASP A 321 1.80 22.38 -30.61
N ARG A 322 1.09 23.29 -31.28
CA ARG A 322 0.77 24.61 -30.73
C ARG A 322 -0.15 24.51 -29.51
N MET A 323 -1.24 23.73 -29.59
CA MET A 323 -2.16 23.55 -28.47
C MET A 323 -1.48 22.89 -27.26
N GLN A 324 -0.59 21.92 -27.47
CA GLN A 324 0.16 21.31 -26.37
C GLN A 324 1.15 22.28 -25.73
N ARG A 325 1.85 23.10 -26.52
CA ARG A 325 2.74 24.15 -26.01
C ARG A 325 1.97 25.21 -25.21
N GLU A 326 0.84 25.70 -25.72
CA GLU A 326 -0.02 26.65 -25.00
C GLU A 326 -0.58 26.06 -23.69
N LYS A 327 -0.97 24.78 -23.68
CA LYS A 327 -1.45 24.09 -22.46
C LYS A 327 -0.33 23.94 -21.42
N MET A 328 0.90 23.65 -21.83
CA MET A 328 2.06 23.60 -20.94
C MET A 328 2.46 24.98 -20.43
N GLU A 329 2.44 26.00 -21.27
CA GLU A 329 2.78 27.38 -20.90
C GLU A 329 1.74 27.96 -19.93
N ARG A 330 0.45 27.63 -20.12
CA ARG A 330 -0.63 28.01 -19.21
C ARG A 330 -0.57 27.27 -17.87
N LYS A 331 -0.12 26.01 -17.85
CA LYS A 331 0.20 25.29 -16.59
C LYS A 331 1.40 25.91 -15.87
N LYS A 332 2.43 26.32 -16.61
CA LYS A 332 3.64 26.95 -16.06
C LYS A 332 3.36 28.37 -15.52
N ALA A 333 2.50 29.13 -16.17
CA ALA A 333 2.05 30.45 -15.71
C ALA A 333 1.15 30.38 -14.46
N LYS A 334 0.43 29.26 -14.25
CA LYS A 334 -0.39 29.02 -13.06
C LYS A 334 0.46 28.60 -11.84
N ALA A 335 1.69 28.15 -12.07
CA ALA A 335 2.69 27.91 -11.04
C ALA A 335 3.59 29.15 -10.89
N GLY A 336 3.01 30.24 -10.38
CA GLY A 336 3.75 31.45 -9.98
C GLY A 336 4.43 31.29 -8.60
N PRO A 337 5.46 32.10 -8.29
CA PRO A 337 6.45 31.80 -7.25
C PRO A 337 5.93 32.13 -5.84
N THR A 338 6.08 31.20 -4.90
CA THR A 338 5.91 31.50 -3.47
C THR A 338 7.16 32.19 -2.94
N ALA A 339 7.12 33.52 -2.96
CA ALA A 339 8.08 34.38 -2.25
C ALA A 339 7.85 34.28 -0.73
N GLY A 340 8.95 34.20 0.01
CA GLY A 340 8.96 34.25 1.46
C GLY A 340 8.59 35.63 2.02
N GLY A 341 8.17 35.62 3.28
CA GLY A 341 8.03 36.80 4.13
C GLY A 341 8.17 36.35 5.58
N GLY A 342 9.24 36.80 6.24
CA GLY A 342 9.52 36.52 7.64
C GLY A 342 8.69 37.37 8.60
N GLY A 343 8.63 36.94 9.86
CA GLY A 343 8.06 37.70 10.96
C GLY A 343 8.18 36.98 12.31
N THR A 344 9.25 37.34 13.04
CA THR A 344 9.39 37.47 14.50
C THR A 344 9.20 36.27 15.45
N ALA A 345 10.25 36.07 16.24
CA ALA A 345 10.38 35.19 17.39
C ALA A 345 9.56 35.67 18.60
N VAL A 346 8.94 34.71 19.30
CA VAL A 346 8.82 34.73 20.78
C VAL A 346 8.82 33.29 21.28
N ASP A 347 9.65 33.04 22.27
CA ASP A 347 9.88 31.80 23.03
C ASP A 347 8.64 31.38 23.83
N HIS A 348 8.27 30.09 23.77
CA HIS A 348 7.90 29.31 24.94
C HIS A 348 7.95 27.80 24.68
N SER A 349 8.91 27.17 25.33
CA SER A 349 8.99 25.77 25.72
C SER A 349 7.68 25.22 26.29
N THR A 350 7.12 24.17 25.69
CA THR A 350 6.71 22.94 26.40
C THR A 350 6.58 21.77 25.41
N ASP A 351 7.32 20.72 25.72
CA ASP A 351 7.36 19.41 25.08
C ASP A 351 6.11 18.61 25.51
N ALA A 352 5.26 18.24 24.54
CA ALA A 352 4.18 17.26 24.71
C ALA A 352 3.61 16.90 23.32
N LEU A 353 4.24 15.96 22.62
CA LEU A 353 3.63 15.33 21.45
C LEU A 353 3.63 13.80 21.61
N ALA A 354 2.51 13.36 22.19
CA ALA A 354 1.69 12.21 21.79
C ALA A 354 2.41 10.91 21.42
N GLU A 355 2.48 9.99 22.38
CA GLU A 355 2.59 8.56 22.13
C GLU A 355 1.25 8.01 21.61
N ASP A 356 1.18 7.69 20.32
CA ASP A 356 0.13 6.79 19.80
C ASP A 356 0.55 5.33 20.08
N ILE A 357 0.48 4.93 21.35
CA ILE A 357 0.49 3.52 21.76
C ILE A 357 -0.95 3.19 22.15
N LYS A 358 -1.59 2.29 21.39
CA LYS A 358 -2.87 1.71 21.78
C LYS A 358 -2.65 0.80 22.98
N THR A 359 -2.75 1.36 24.17
CA THR A 359 -2.83 0.61 25.43
C THR A 359 -4.23 -0.01 25.50
N LEU A 360 -4.36 -1.23 24.96
CA LEU A 360 -5.53 -2.06 25.16
C LEU A 360 -5.51 -2.59 26.59
N HIS A 361 -6.34 -1.99 27.45
CA HIS A 361 -6.68 -2.55 28.75
C HIS A 361 -7.75 -3.61 28.51
N VAL A 362 -7.43 -4.86 28.83
CA VAL A 362 -8.35 -6.01 28.75
C VAL A 362 -8.72 -6.46 30.15
#